data_AF-A0A3F3H4D1-F1
#
_entry.id   AF-A0A3F3H4D1-F1
#
_cell.length_a   1.000
_cell.length_b   1.000
_cell.length_c   1.000
_cell.angle_alpha   90.00
_cell.angle_beta   90.00
_cell.angle_gamma   90.00
#
_symmetry.space_group_name_H-M   'P 1'
#
loop_
_entity.id
_entity.type
_entity.pdbx_description
1 polymer ?
#
loop_
_entity_poly.entity_id
_entity_poly.type
_entity_poly.pdbx_seq_one_letter_code
_entity_poly.pdbx_strand_id
1 'polypeptide(L)'
;SYTTGYNAGKSEASGYDDQKAPAADASQAEKDAYNAAKAGAADGIAGKQPADNSTQSQAYKDAYTKAYQDATNGYNTGYAAGQNGTKPSASQAADPSYMKGYNAGQAAKQAITDDQNGQNNASSSADSTTYSDAQQGYHDGVIATGKTGVNTPNATAANGDAPYQVAYDQAIKDTNAAREVAYQDADNDHGQTNGSSYKYSANSDVQTVAQQAYTDAQTAYAEAISGVTTPTSPNDAQASGITTAKNDQTYVDDTVANQSPSATVSSAKSTVVSAQITAAQKAFTANPDASDSLNSTDPLANYAYKTEMDALQKQYQSGITDAKAGTSPATTASDAEKQGASDYTAGLNAAVNGQTIDNPTSGNKAGEDAINSFNKGYQDAVDGKDDSSSADPVQKAAQAAATEAFNDVKNNTVKTSDEIKTMNPVAQVAYQKAEQEAQADAAKGAQAYVNGGSRPDDSTVDGKAAAAGYDAAKSGYTDGQSGKAATSTDPSYTTGYNAGKSEA
;
A
#
# COMPACT_ATOMS: atom_id res chain seq x y z
N SER A 1 -75.55 34.91 14.58
CA SER A 1 -75.99 34.13 13.41
C SER A 1 -74.81 33.34 12.88
N TYR A 2 -75.05 32.08 12.53
CA TYR A 2 -74.12 31.08 12.01
C TYR A 2 -73.36 31.50 10.72
N THR A 3 -73.69 32.65 10.13
CA THR A 3 -73.22 33.09 8.81
C THR A 3 -72.17 34.21 8.83
N THR A 4 -71.87 34.85 9.98
CA THR A 4 -70.92 35.98 10.02
C THR A 4 -69.48 35.58 10.40
N GLY A 5 -69.30 34.58 11.27
CA GLY A 5 -68.01 33.85 11.37
C GLY A 5 -67.72 33.00 10.13
N TYR A 6 -68.77 32.62 9.38
CA TYR A 6 -68.72 31.87 8.13
C TYR A 6 -68.22 32.69 6.93
N ASN A 7 -68.33 34.03 6.97
CA ASN A 7 -67.80 34.91 5.92
C ASN A 7 -66.40 35.46 6.21
N ALA A 8 -65.92 35.37 7.46
CA ALA A 8 -64.53 35.71 7.82
C ALA A 8 -63.49 34.75 7.18
N GLY A 9 -63.94 33.62 6.62
CA GLY A 9 -63.08 32.64 5.95
C GLY A 9 -63.49 32.25 4.52
N LYS A 10 -64.33 33.04 3.81
CA LYS A 10 -64.91 32.61 2.52
C LYS A 10 -64.75 33.52 1.30
N SER A 11 -63.94 34.57 1.33
CA SER A 11 -63.42 35.13 0.07
C SER A 11 -61.99 34.63 -0.13
N GLU A 12 -61.91 33.53 -0.87
CA GLU A 12 -60.76 33.08 -1.63
C GLU A 12 -59.89 34.27 -2.09
N ALA A 13 -58.60 34.24 -1.73
CA ALA A 13 -57.53 34.82 -2.54
C ALA A 13 -57.66 36.29 -3.02
N SER A 14 -58.26 37.19 -2.23
CA SER A 14 -58.30 38.62 -2.57
C SER A 14 -57.93 39.53 -1.40
N GLY A 15 -56.67 39.48 -0.95
CA GLY A 15 -56.05 40.46 -0.04
C GLY A 15 -56.65 40.47 1.39
N TYR A 16 -55.93 40.73 2.47
CA TYR A 16 -55.35 42.04 2.79
C TYR A 16 -56.14 43.30 2.38
N ASP A 17 -57.20 43.21 1.57
CA ASP A 17 -57.77 44.36 0.85
C ASP A 17 -59.25 44.62 1.12
N ASP A 18 -59.91 43.81 1.96
CA ASP A 18 -61.07 44.30 2.70
C ASP A 18 -60.58 44.84 4.06
N GLN A 19 -59.87 45.98 3.99
CA GLN A 19 -59.43 46.82 5.11
C GLN A 19 -60.60 47.37 5.95
N LYS A 20 -61.79 46.78 5.83
CA LYS A 20 -62.97 47.25 6.52
C LYS A 20 -62.98 46.62 7.90
N ALA A 21 -62.33 47.33 8.82
CA ALA A 21 -62.57 47.17 10.24
C ALA A 21 -64.09 47.03 10.47
N PRO A 22 -64.52 46.14 11.39
CA PRO A 22 -65.93 45.97 11.70
C PRO A 22 -66.59 47.33 11.94
N ALA A 23 -67.82 47.52 11.45
CA ALA A 23 -68.56 48.77 11.67
C ALA A 23 -68.64 49.08 13.18
N ALA A 24 -68.76 50.36 13.55
CA ALA A 24 -68.73 50.75 14.95
C ALA A 24 -69.78 50.04 15.81
N ASP A 25 -70.93 49.73 15.20
CA ASP A 25 -72.08 49.01 15.74
C ASP A 25 -72.02 47.48 15.58
N ALA A 26 -70.93 46.93 15.00
CA ALA A 26 -70.72 45.49 14.92
C ALA A 26 -70.67 44.84 16.31
N SER A 27 -71.13 43.59 16.36
CA SER A 27 -71.15 42.81 17.60
C SER A 27 -69.75 42.57 18.14
N GLN A 28 -69.64 42.36 19.45
CA GLN A 28 -68.35 42.06 20.07
C GLN A 28 -67.71 40.79 19.49
N ALA A 29 -68.52 39.77 19.18
CA ALA A 29 -68.04 38.54 18.55
C ALA A 29 -67.41 38.76 17.17
N GLU A 30 -67.93 39.71 16.37
CA GLU A 30 -67.36 40.08 15.06
C GLU A 30 -66.04 40.84 15.22
N LYS A 31 -65.95 41.74 16.20
CA LYS A 31 -64.71 42.47 16.53
C LYS A 31 -63.62 41.52 17.04
N ASP A 32 -64.00 40.56 17.90
CA ASP A 32 -63.11 39.53 18.42
C ASP A 32 -62.59 38.62 17.30
N ALA A 33 -63.47 38.13 16.42
CA ALA A 33 -63.10 37.27 15.30
C ALA A 33 -62.16 37.98 14.30
N TYR A 34 -62.41 39.26 14.00
CA TYR A 34 -61.55 40.05 13.12
C TYR A 34 -60.13 40.23 13.71
N ASN A 35 -60.03 40.62 14.99
CA ASN A 35 -58.75 40.81 15.66
C ASN A 35 -57.98 39.48 15.79
N ALA A 36 -58.70 38.41 16.09
CA ALA A 36 -58.16 37.06 16.16
C ALA A 36 -57.60 36.58 14.83
N ALA A 37 -58.34 36.79 13.74
CA ALA A 37 -57.86 36.42 12.40
C ALA A 37 -56.58 37.19 12.03
N LYS A 38 -56.51 38.49 12.34
CA LYS A 38 -55.32 39.31 12.13
C LYS A 38 -54.12 38.82 12.96
N ALA A 39 -54.33 38.52 14.25
CA ALA A 39 -53.29 38.02 15.14
C ALA A 39 -52.81 36.63 14.71
N GLY A 40 -53.74 35.70 14.46
CA GLY A 40 -53.45 34.34 14.02
C GLY A 40 -52.69 34.32 12.70
N ALA A 41 -53.13 35.11 11.72
CA ALA A 41 -52.43 35.22 10.44
C ALA A 41 -51.02 35.81 10.61
N ALA A 42 -50.86 36.88 11.42
CA ALA A 42 -49.55 37.48 11.67
C ALA A 42 -48.59 36.51 12.37
N ASP A 43 -49.08 35.76 13.36
CA ASP A 43 -48.27 34.78 14.09
C ASP A 43 -47.93 33.56 13.22
N GLY A 44 -48.87 33.08 12.39
CA GLY A 44 -48.63 32.00 11.43
C GLY A 44 -47.64 32.39 10.32
N ILE A 45 -47.76 33.59 9.78
CA ILE A 45 -46.80 34.17 8.81
C ILE A 45 -45.40 34.40 9.44
N ALA A 46 -45.34 34.62 10.75
CA ALA A 46 -44.09 34.82 11.48
C ALA A 46 -43.49 33.52 12.03
N GLY A 47 -44.10 32.35 11.77
CA GLY A 47 -43.61 31.06 12.26
C GLY A 47 -43.66 30.89 13.78
N LYS A 48 -44.39 31.75 14.50
CA LYS A 48 -44.44 31.70 15.97
C LYS A 48 -45.28 30.52 16.45
N GLN A 49 -44.97 30.00 17.63
CA GLN A 49 -45.87 29.07 18.31
C GLN A 49 -47.27 29.69 18.50
N PRO A 50 -48.37 28.93 18.34
CA PRO A 50 -49.72 29.43 18.54
C PRO A 50 -49.87 30.09 19.92
N ALA A 51 -50.38 31.32 19.96
CA ALA A 51 -50.63 32.02 21.21
C ALA A 51 -51.66 31.28 22.08
N ASP A 52 -51.44 31.29 23.40
CA ASP A 52 -52.44 30.81 24.36
C ASP A 52 -53.62 31.81 24.41
N ASN A 53 -54.71 31.43 23.77
CA ASN A 53 -55.94 32.22 23.69
C ASN A 53 -57.04 31.70 24.63
N SER A 54 -56.69 30.92 25.66
CA SER A 54 -57.64 30.26 26.58
C SER A 54 -58.63 31.23 27.27
N THR A 55 -58.21 32.48 27.52
CA THR A 55 -59.02 33.53 28.16
C THR A 55 -59.92 34.32 27.20
N GLN A 56 -59.79 34.10 25.89
CA GLN A 56 -60.53 34.83 24.86
C GLN A 56 -61.91 34.22 24.57
N SER A 57 -62.76 34.98 23.86
CA SER A 57 -64.08 34.49 23.42
C SER A 57 -63.94 33.31 22.44
N GLN A 58 -64.99 32.49 22.33
CA GLN A 58 -64.98 31.36 21.38
C GLN A 58 -64.77 31.84 19.93
N ALA A 59 -65.40 32.96 19.57
CA ALA A 59 -65.24 33.58 18.26
C ALA A 59 -63.78 33.99 17.98
N TYR A 60 -63.05 34.46 19.00
CA TYR A 60 -61.62 34.74 18.88
C TYR A 60 -60.82 33.45 18.66
N LYS A 61 -61.02 32.43 19.50
CA LYS A 61 -60.24 31.17 19.44
C LYS A 61 -60.36 30.49 18.08
N ASP A 62 -61.60 30.38 17.57
CA ASP A 62 -61.88 29.74 16.29
C ASP A 62 -61.24 30.50 15.12
N ALA A 63 -61.42 31.84 15.10
CA ALA A 63 -60.88 32.68 14.05
C ALA A 63 -59.35 32.76 14.07
N TYR A 64 -58.73 32.85 15.25
CA TYR A 64 -57.27 32.81 15.41
C TYR A 64 -56.71 31.50 14.87
N THR A 65 -57.26 30.36 15.31
CA THR A 65 -56.76 29.04 14.94
C THR A 65 -56.84 28.81 13.44
N LYS A 66 -57.97 29.18 12.82
CA LYS A 66 -58.15 29.03 11.36
C LYS A 66 -57.19 29.93 10.59
N ALA A 67 -57.10 31.21 10.96
CA ALA A 67 -56.23 32.16 10.28
C ALA A 67 -54.74 31.80 10.44
N TYR A 68 -54.34 31.30 11.61
CA TYR A 68 -52.99 30.79 11.86
C TYR A 68 -52.64 29.60 10.97
N GLN A 69 -53.55 28.63 10.85
CA GLN A 69 -53.36 27.45 9.99
C GLN A 69 -53.30 27.84 8.52
N ASP A 70 -54.21 28.70 8.06
CA ASP A 70 -54.25 29.16 6.67
C ASP A 70 -53.00 29.96 6.31
N ALA A 71 -52.58 30.88 7.17
CA ALA A 71 -51.35 31.63 7.01
C ALA A 71 -50.12 30.73 6.96
N THR A 72 -50.01 29.77 7.88
CA THR A 72 -48.92 28.79 7.92
C THR A 72 -48.90 27.96 6.62
N ASN A 73 -50.06 27.46 6.18
CA ASN A 73 -50.16 26.66 4.96
C ASN A 73 -49.84 27.49 3.70
N GLY A 74 -50.35 28.72 3.62
CA GLY A 74 -50.07 29.66 2.53
C GLY A 74 -48.58 29.96 2.45
N TYR A 75 -47.96 30.30 3.58
CA TYR A 75 -46.52 30.53 3.68
C TYR A 75 -45.71 29.30 3.25
N ASN A 76 -46.00 28.11 3.78
CA ASN A 76 -45.27 26.89 3.42
C ASN A 76 -45.41 26.52 1.94
N THR A 77 -46.61 26.70 1.38
CA THR A 77 -46.87 26.48 -0.06
C THR A 77 -46.11 27.48 -0.92
N GLY A 78 -46.14 28.76 -0.54
CA GLY A 78 -45.38 29.82 -1.17
C GLY A 78 -43.88 29.55 -1.12
N TYR A 79 -43.36 29.17 0.05
CA TYR A 79 -41.96 28.85 0.27
C TYR A 79 -41.47 27.73 -0.63
N ALA A 80 -42.21 26.62 -0.70
CA ALA A 80 -41.90 25.53 -1.63
C ALA A 80 -41.93 25.99 -3.10
N ALA A 81 -42.89 26.84 -3.48
CA ALA A 81 -42.95 27.41 -4.83
C ALA A 81 -41.76 28.34 -5.13
N GLY A 82 -41.35 29.16 -4.16
CA GLY A 82 -40.18 30.05 -4.26
C GLY A 82 -38.89 29.26 -4.44
N GLN A 83 -38.64 28.25 -3.60
CA GLN A 83 -37.49 27.36 -3.75
C GLN A 83 -37.42 26.71 -5.14
N ASN A 84 -38.57 26.29 -5.67
CA ASN A 84 -38.66 25.68 -6.99
C ASN A 84 -38.64 26.69 -8.16
N GLY A 85 -38.74 27.99 -7.89
CA GLY A 85 -38.86 29.02 -8.93
C GLY A 85 -40.20 28.98 -9.68
N THR A 86 -41.24 28.38 -9.09
CA THR A 86 -42.56 28.25 -9.71
C THR A 86 -43.26 29.60 -9.70
N LYS A 87 -43.61 30.13 -10.88
CA LYS A 87 -44.30 31.42 -10.99
C LYS A 87 -45.67 31.38 -10.29
N PRO A 88 -45.97 32.32 -9.36
CA PRO A 88 -47.29 32.40 -8.73
C PRO A 88 -48.42 32.65 -9.74
N SER A 89 -49.57 32.01 -9.55
CA SER A 89 -50.81 32.35 -10.25
C SER A 89 -51.34 33.72 -9.79
N ALA A 90 -52.32 34.28 -10.48
CA ALA A 90 -52.93 35.56 -10.09
C ALA A 90 -53.56 35.51 -8.69
N SER A 91 -54.20 34.39 -8.32
CA SER A 91 -54.80 34.20 -6.99
C SER A 91 -53.73 34.01 -5.91
N GLN A 92 -52.64 33.31 -6.22
CA GLN A 92 -51.51 33.13 -5.30
C GLN A 92 -50.74 34.43 -5.06
N ALA A 93 -50.57 35.25 -6.11
CA ALA A 93 -49.94 36.56 -5.99
C ALA A 93 -50.77 37.55 -5.14
N ALA A 94 -52.08 37.34 -5.07
CA ALA A 94 -52.98 38.13 -4.23
C ALA A 94 -53.08 37.62 -2.78
N ASP A 95 -52.45 36.48 -2.46
CA ASP A 95 -52.34 35.93 -1.09
C ASP A 95 -51.02 36.42 -0.44
N PRO A 96 -51.07 37.30 0.58
CA PRO A 96 -49.87 37.83 1.23
C PRO A 96 -49.05 36.76 1.96
N SER A 97 -49.71 35.74 2.53
CA SER A 97 -49.02 34.64 3.23
C SER A 97 -48.22 33.82 2.23
N TYR A 98 -48.85 33.50 1.10
CA TYR A 98 -48.19 32.84 -0.02
C TYR A 98 -47.01 33.66 -0.55
N MET A 99 -47.21 34.95 -0.85
CA MET A 99 -46.14 35.78 -1.42
C MET A 99 -44.97 36.02 -0.47
N LYS A 100 -45.22 36.14 0.84
CA LYS A 100 -44.13 36.19 1.82
C LYS A 100 -43.35 34.87 1.87
N GLY A 101 -44.05 33.74 1.88
CA GLY A 101 -43.42 32.43 1.76
C GLY A 101 -42.60 32.32 0.47
N TYR A 102 -43.16 32.73 -0.66
CA TYR A 102 -42.51 32.73 -1.96
C TYR A 102 -41.21 33.54 -1.98
N ASN A 103 -41.22 34.75 -1.43
CA ASN A 103 -40.03 35.59 -1.32
C ASN A 103 -38.98 34.97 -0.39
N ALA A 104 -39.40 34.39 0.74
CA ALA A 104 -38.52 33.66 1.65
C ALA A 104 -37.87 32.44 0.94
N GLY A 105 -38.65 31.68 0.16
CA GLY A 105 -38.13 30.54 -0.61
C GLY A 105 -37.13 30.95 -1.69
N GLN A 106 -37.38 32.07 -2.37
CA GLN A 106 -36.44 32.65 -3.33
C GLN A 106 -35.16 33.14 -2.64
N ALA A 107 -35.27 33.79 -1.48
CA ALA A 107 -34.13 34.27 -0.69
C ALA A 107 -33.27 33.10 -0.18
N ALA A 108 -33.87 32.03 0.33
CA ALA A 108 -33.17 30.82 0.77
C ALA A 108 -32.45 30.14 -0.40
N LYS A 109 -33.12 29.98 -1.55
CA LYS A 109 -32.51 29.46 -2.78
C LYS A 109 -31.32 30.31 -3.24
N GLN A 110 -31.48 31.63 -3.20
CA GLN A 110 -30.41 32.56 -3.56
C GLN A 110 -29.21 32.40 -2.61
N ALA A 111 -29.45 32.37 -1.29
CA ALA A 111 -28.38 32.17 -0.29
C ALA A 111 -27.61 30.87 -0.54
N ILE A 112 -28.30 29.75 -0.75
CA ILE A 112 -27.67 28.46 -1.06
C ILE A 112 -26.85 28.53 -2.35
N THR A 113 -27.40 29.16 -3.40
CA THR A 113 -26.69 29.30 -4.69
C THR A 113 -25.45 30.17 -4.53
N ASP A 114 -25.56 31.26 -3.78
CA ASP A 114 -24.45 32.17 -3.50
C ASP A 114 -23.37 31.46 -2.67
N ASP A 115 -23.76 30.72 -1.62
CA ASP A 115 -22.83 29.93 -0.81
C ASP A 115 -22.12 28.87 -1.64
N GLN A 116 -22.82 28.13 -2.51
CA GLN A 116 -22.23 27.16 -3.43
C GLN A 116 -21.21 27.80 -4.39
N ASN A 117 -21.43 29.06 -4.76
CA ASN A 117 -20.54 29.83 -5.63
C ASN A 117 -19.48 30.65 -4.86
N GLY A 118 -19.46 30.58 -3.53
CA GLY A 118 -18.56 31.39 -2.69
C GLY A 118 -18.85 32.89 -2.73
N GLN A 119 -20.11 33.28 -2.85
CA GLN A 119 -20.59 34.65 -2.96
C GLN A 119 -21.44 35.06 -1.76
N ASN A 120 -21.60 36.37 -1.54
CA ASN A 120 -22.55 36.92 -0.58
C ASN A 120 -23.27 38.12 -1.21
N ASN A 121 -24.54 37.94 -1.55
CA ASN A 121 -25.37 38.98 -2.16
C ASN A 121 -26.58 39.35 -1.28
N ALA A 122 -26.46 39.26 0.05
CA ALA A 122 -27.55 39.52 1.00
C ALA A 122 -28.30 40.85 0.76
N SER A 123 -27.56 41.90 0.36
CA SER A 123 -28.11 43.24 0.08
C SER A 123 -29.00 43.33 -1.16
N SER A 124 -28.97 42.31 -2.02
CA SER A 124 -29.78 42.21 -3.24
C SER A 124 -31.02 41.31 -3.08
N SER A 125 -31.15 40.60 -1.95
CA SER A 125 -32.27 39.71 -1.68
C SER A 125 -33.54 40.49 -1.32
N ALA A 126 -34.69 40.02 -1.82
CA ALA A 126 -36.00 40.55 -1.46
C ALA A 126 -36.38 40.29 0.02
N ASP A 127 -35.72 39.34 0.67
CA ASP A 127 -35.85 39.02 2.10
C ASP A 127 -34.46 38.74 2.69
N SER A 128 -33.82 39.79 3.22
CA SER A 128 -32.44 39.72 3.74
C SER A 128 -32.32 38.93 5.04
N THR A 129 -33.38 38.85 5.85
CA THR A 129 -33.41 38.06 7.09
C THR A 129 -33.40 36.58 6.74
N THR A 130 -34.32 36.13 5.87
CA THR A 130 -34.37 34.74 5.42
C THR A 130 -33.07 34.33 4.72
N TYR A 131 -32.49 35.22 3.90
CA TYR A 131 -31.19 35.00 3.27
C TYR A 131 -30.09 34.75 4.31
N SER A 132 -30.01 35.60 5.35
CA SER A 132 -28.98 35.48 6.39
C SER A 132 -29.15 34.22 7.24
N ASP A 133 -30.40 33.85 7.54
CA ASP A 133 -30.71 32.61 8.27
C ASP A 133 -30.33 31.36 7.46
N ALA A 134 -30.56 31.38 6.14
CA ALA A 134 -30.12 30.32 5.25
C ALA A 134 -28.58 30.23 5.19
N GLN A 135 -27.85 31.34 5.09
CA GLN A 135 -26.38 31.34 5.14
C GLN A 135 -25.84 30.76 6.45
N GLN A 136 -26.45 31.12 7.59
CA GLN A 136 -26.08 30.56 8.88
C GLN A 136 -26.33 29.05 8.92
N GLY A 137 -27.48 28.60 8.40
CA GLY A 137 -27.80 27.17 8.26
C GLY A 137 -26.76 26.44 7.42
N TYR A 138 -26.37 27.01 6.27
CA TYR A 138 -25.34 26.44 5.41
C TYR A 138 -24.00 26.31 6.15
N HIS A 139 -23.50 27.40 6.74
CA HIS A 139 -22.25 27.40 7.51
C HIS A 139 -22.25 26.37 8.65
N ASP A 140 -23.34 26.30 9.42
CA ASP A 140 -23.46 25.32 10.52
C ASP A 140 -23.46 23.88 10.01
N GLY A 141 -24.07 23.62 8.84
CA GLY A 141 -24.04 22.30 8.19
C GLY A 141 -22.63 21.88 7.77
N VAL A 142 -21.81 22.82 7.28
CA VAL A 142 -20.39 22.56 6.98
C VAL A 142 -19.62 22.20 8.25
N ILE A 143 -19.77 22.98 9.33
CA ILE A 143 -19.09 22.72 10.62
C ILE A 143 -19.51 21.37 11.21
N ALA A 144 -20.79 21.02 11.14
CA ALA A 144 -21.30 19.76 11.65
C ALA A 144 -20.62 18.57 10.97
N THR A 145 -20.40 18.65 9.66
CA THR A 145 -19.71 17.61 8.87
C THR A 145 -18.22 17.53 9.24
N GLY A 146 -17.56 18.66 9.49
CA GLY A 146 -16.12 18.72 9.80
C GLY A 146 -15.71 18.18 11.17
N LYS A 147 -16.62 18.09 12.15
CA LYS A 147 -16.26 17.68 13.54
C LYS A 147 -16.30 16.18 13.81
N THR A 148 -16.92 15.37 12.95
CA THR A 148 -17.31 14.02 13.37
C THR A 148 -17.31 12.95 12.28
N GLY A 149 -17.24 13.28 10.98
CA GLY A 149 -17.56 12.28 9.95
C GLY A 149 -18.96 11.67 10.12
N VAL A 150 -19.85 12.33 10.89
CA VAL A 150 -21.19 11.82 11.22
C VAL A 150 -22.22 12.41 10.27
N ASN A 151 -22.87 11.51 9.54
CA ASN A 151 -24.17 11.71 8.87
C ASN A 151 -25.29 11.89 9.91
N THR A 152 -25.34 13.00 10.64
CA THR A 152 -26.53 13.35 11.42
C THR A 152 -27.17 14.61 10.84
N PRO A 153 -28.19 14.45 9.98
CA PRO A 153 -29.01 15.54 9.43
C PRO A 153 -29.85 16.31 10.46
N ASN A 154 -29.53 16.26 11.75
CA ASN A 154 -30.45 16.73 12.78
C ASN A 154 -29.74 17.50 13.89
N ALA A 155 -29.11 18.62 13.52
CA ALA A 155 -29.03 19.73 14.45
C ALA A 155 -30.35 20.49 14.34
N THR A 156 -31.18 20.44 15.38
CA THR A 156 -32.39 21.24 15.46
C THR A 156 -31.99 22.71 15.42
N ALA A 157 -32.46 23.46 14.41
CA ALA A 157 -32.26 24.89 14.33
C ALA A 157 -32.57 25.57 15.67
N ALA A 158 -31.78 26.58 16.07
CA ALA A 158 -32.09 27.38 17.26
C ALA A 158 -33.50 28.02 17.21
N ASN A 159 -34.08 28.15 16.00
CA ASN A 159 -35.37 28.81 15.76
C ASN A 159 -36.43 27.95 15.01
N GLY A 160 -36.13 26.74 14.56
CA GLY A 160 -37.11 25.87 13.87
C GLY A 160 -37.60 26.33 12.48
N ASP A 161 -36.95 27.33 11.87
CA ASP A 161 -37.36 27.92 10.59
C ASP A 161 -36.91 27.08 9.37
N ALA A 162 -37.84 26.82 8.45
CA ALA A 162 -37.62 26.00 7.25
C ALA A 162 -36.42 26.43 6.34
N PRO A 163 -36.12 27.74 6.16
CA PRO A 163 -34.94 28.20 5.41
C PRO A 163 -33.60 27.71 5.95
N TYR A 164 -33.40 27.79 7.27
CA TYR A 164 -32.17 27.35 7.93
C TYR A 164 -31.94 25.85 7.69
N GLN A 165 -32.97 25.03 7.92
CA GLN A 165 -32.84 23.57 7.82
C GLN A 165 -32.53 23.11 6.40
N VAL A 166 -33.17 23.72 5.39
CA VAL A 166 -32.89 23.40 3.98
C VAL A 166 -31.44 23.70 3.64
N ALA A 167 -30.93 24.86 4.04
CA ALA A 167 -29.56 25.26 3.75
C ALA A 167 -28.54 24.39 4.51
N TYR A 168 -28.84 24.05 5.77
CA TYR A 168 -28.06 23.11 6.57
C TYR A 168 -27.96 21.73 5.90
N ASP A 169 -29.09 21.17 5.47
CA ASP A 169 -29.13 19.87 4.79
C ASP A 169 -28.38 19.91 3.45
N GLN A 170 -28.43 21.04 2.73
CA GLN A 170 -27.71 21.21 1.48
C GLN A 170 -26.19 21.31 1.71
N ALA A 171 -25.75 22.05 2.73
CA ALA A 171 -24.34 22.16 3.08
C ALA A 171 -23.73 20.81 3.44
N ILE A 172 -24.46 19.94 4.16
CA ILE A 172 -24.00 18.57 4.43
C ILE A 172 -23.77 17.79 3.13
N LYS A 173 -24.70 17.88 2.17
CA LYS A 173 -24.56 17.19 0.86
C LYS A 173 -23.37 17.71 0.08
N ASP A 174 -23.23 19.02 -0.03
CA ASP A 174 -22.16 19.65 -0.80
C ASP A 174 -20.79 19.37 -0.15
N THR A 175 -20.72 19.39 1.18
CA THR A 175 -19.51 19.04 1.93
C THR A 175 -19.15 17.58 1.76
N ASN A 176 -20.10 16.65 1.87
CA ASN A 176 -19.84 15.23 1.66
C ASN A 176 -19.39 14.93 0.22
N ALA A 177 -20.00 15.57 -0.78
CA ALA A 177 -19.58 15.41 -2.17
C ALA A 177 -18.14 15.91 -2.41
N ALA A 178 -17.78 17.07 -1.84
CA ALA A 178 -16.43 17.61 -1.93
C ALA A 178 -15.40 16.70 -1.23
N ARG A 179 -15.76 16.12 -0.07
CA ARG A 179 -14.90 15.18 0.67
C ARG A 179 -14.72 13.86 -0.07
N GLU A 180 -15.75 13.35 -0.74
CA GLU A 180 -15.65 12.14 -1.56
C GLU A 180 -14.66 12.31 -2.71
N VAL A 181 -14.68 13.46 -3.38
CA VAL A 181 -13.66 13.80 -4.40
C VAL A 181 -12.28 13.88 -3.77
N ALA A 182 -12.16 14.49 -2.59
CA ALA A 182 -10.90 14.54 -1.85
C ALA A 182 -10.37 13.14 -1.49
N TYR A 183 -11.22 12.17 -1.16
CA TYR A 183 -10.79 10.79 -0.92
C TYR A 183 -10.25 10.12 -2.18
N GLN A 184 -10.96 10.28 -3.29
CA GLN A 184 -10.56 9.70 -4.58
C GLN A 184 -9.24 10.31 -5.07
N ASP A 185 -9.04 11.61 -4.90
CA ASP A 185 -7.78 12.24 -5.26
C ASP A 185 -6.64 11.77 -4.34
N ALA A 186 -6.87 11.65 -3.02
CA ALA A 186 -5.86 11.12 -2.10
C ALA A 186 -5.45 9.67 -2.45
N ASP A 187 -6.41 8.85 -2.87
CA ASP A 187 -6.19 7.49 -3.39
C ASP A 187 -5.35 7.50 -4.68
N ASN A 188 -5.75 8.30 -5.66
CA ASN A 188 -5.07 8.42 -6.95
C ASN A 188 -3.64 8.98 -6.85
N ASP A 189 -3.36 9.78 -5.82
CA ASP A 189 -2.03 10.36 -5.60
C ASP A 189 -1.09 9.46 -4.80
N HIS A 190 -1.56 8.29 -4.36
CA HIS A 190 -0.77 7.32 -3.58
C HIS A 190 -0.15 7.94 -2.31
N GLY A 191 -0.84 8.90 -1.68
CA GLY A 191 -0.33 9.63 -0.51
C GLY A 191 0.68 10.75 -0.82
N GLN A 192 0.80 11.20 -2.08
CA GLN A 192 1.61 12.35 -2.46
C GLN A 192 0.84 13.67 -2.39
N THR A 193 1.42 14.72 -1.84
CA THR A 193 0.73 16.01 -1.65
C THR A 193 0.25 16.64 -2.97
N ASN A 194 -1.03 16.94 -3.09
CA ASN A 194 -1.51 17.86 -4.12
C ASN A 194 -1.03 19.30 -3.85
N GLY A 195 -0.82 20.05 -4.92
CA GLY A 195 -0.51 21.47 -4.83
C GLY A 195 -1.62 22.25 -4.12
N SER A 196 -1.25 23.24 -3.30
CA SER A 196 -2.16 24.08 -2.50
C SER A 196 -3.18 24.90 -3.30
N SER A 197 -3.18 24.81 -4.63
CA SER A 197 -4.12 25.47 -5.53
C SER A 197 -5.33 24.62 -5.93
N TYR A 198 -5.38 23.34 -5.54
CA TYR A 198 -6.48 22.45 -5.93
C TYR A 198 -7.77 22.81 -5.18
N LYS A 199 -8.90 22.84 -5.89
CA LYS A 199 -10.19 23.27 -5.33
C LYS A 199 -11.24 22.18 -5.46
N TYR A 200 -11.80 21.79 -4.33
CA TYR A 200 -12.96 20.90 -4.19
C TYR A 200 -14.28 21.68 -4.14
N SER A 201 -14.23 22.97 -3.76
CA SER A 201 -15.41 23.84 -3.75
C SER A 201 -15.05 25.31 -3.97
N ALA A 202 -16.03 26.08 -4.49
CA ALA A 202 -15.94 27.54 -4.52
C ALA A 202 -16.25 28.16 -3.14
N ASN A 203 -17.02 27.48 -2.30
CA ASN A 203 -17.25 27.87 -0.92
C ASN A 203 -16.00 27.60 -0.07
N SER A 204 -15.53 28.62 0.67
CA SER A 204 -14.29 28.53 1.46
C SER A 204 -14.37 27.53 2.61
N ASP A 205 -15.53 27.37 3.24
CA ASP A 205 -15.69 26.51 4.41
C ASP A 205 -15.73 25.05 3.95
N VAL A 206 -16.50 24.78 2.89
CA VAL A 206 -16.52 23.45 2.25
C VAL A 206 -15.13 23.08 1.73
N GLN A 207 -14.44 24.01 1.08
CA GLN A 207 -13.07 23.81 0.61
C GLN A 207 -12.13 23.43 1.76
N THR A 208 -12.24 24.12 2.89
CA THR A 208 -11.39 23.86 4.06
C THR A 208 -11.62 22.46 4.62
N VAL A 209 -12.88 22.04 4.77
CA VAL A 209 -13.22 20.69 5.26
C VAL A 209 -12.76 19.61 4.27
N ALA A 210 -12.96 19.80 2.97
CA ALA A 210 -12.50 18.84 1.95
C ALA A 210 -10.97 18.73 1.90
N GLN A 211 -10.25 19.85 2.03
CA GLN A 211 -8.78 19.84 2.07
C GLN A 211 -8.23 19.13 3.32
N GLN A 212 -8.89 19.29 4.46
CA GLN A 212 -8.53 18.53 5.66
C GLN A 212 -8.79 17.04 5.46
N ALA A 213 -9.92 16.67 4.86
CA ALA A 213 -10.25 15.29 4.55
C ALA A 213 -9.22 14.63 3.61
N TYR A 214 -8.76 15.35 2.58
CA TYR A 214 -7.64 14.91 1.74
C TYR A 214 -6.37 14.65 2.57
N THR A 215 -5.98 15.63 3.39
CA THR A 215 -4.75 15.57 4.21
C THR A 215 -4.78 14.41 5.21
N ASP A 216 -5.93 14.20 5.85
CA ASP A 216 -6.17 13.12 6.80
C ASP A 216 -6.07 11.74 6.12
N ALA A 217 -6.69 11.58 4.93
CA ALA A 217 -6.62 10.36 4.15
C ALA A 217 -5.19 10.06 3.69
N GLN A 218 -4.44 11.07 3.23
CA GLN A 218 -3.04 10.89 2.82
C GLN A 218 -2.12 10.50 3.96
N THR A 219 -2.23 11.19 5.08
CA THR A 219 -1.39 10.91 6.25
C THR A 219 -1.63 9.48 6.72
N ALA A 220 -2.90 9.09 6.84
CA ALA A 220 -3.27 7.74 7.25
C ALA A 220 -2.88 6.67 6.22
N TYR A 221 -2.93 6.98 4.91
CA TYR A 221 -2.41 6.11 3.86
C TYR A 221 -0.91 5.88 4.01
N ALA A 222 -0.13 6.96 4.11
CA ALA A 222 1.33 6.90 4.22
C ALA A 222 1.78 6.16 5.48
N GLU A 223 1.11 6.40 6.62
CA GLU A 223 1.36 5.67 7.87
C GLU A 223 1.00 4.18 7.75
N ALA A 224 -0.16 3.85 7.17
CA ALA A 224 -0.60 2.47 7.04
C ALA A 224 0.28 1.66 6.08
N ILE A 225 0.64 2.22 4.92
CA ILE A 225 1.45 1.52 3.92
C ILE A 225 2.90 1.33 4.39
N SER A 226 3.45 2.29 5.14
CA SER A 226 4.80 2.18 5.73
C SER A 226 4.87 1.27 6.96
N GLY A 227 3.74 0.75 7.44
CA GLY A 227 3.69 -0.14 8.61
C GLY A 227 3.86 0.59 9.95
N VAL A 228 3.66 1.91 9.98
CA VAL A 228 3.64 2.72 11.21
C VAL A 228 2.29 2.53 11.93
N THR A 229 2.24 2.76 13.24
CA THR A 229 1.01 2.62 14.04
C THR A 229 -0.09 3.56 13.54
N THR A 230 -1.17 3.00 13.01
CA THR A 230 -2.36 3.74 12.58
C THR A 230 -3.22 4.21 13.76
N PRO A 231 -4.04 5.27 13.61
CA PRO A 231 -4.99 5.71 14.62
C PRO A 231 -5.92 4.58 15.12
N THR A 232 -6.15 4.49 16.43
CA THR A 232 -7.06 3.49 17.05
C THR A 232 -8.54 3.84 16.92
N SER A 233 -8.85 5.07 16.55
CA SER A 233 -10.21 5.57 16.30
C SER A 233 -10.16 6.54 15.13
N PRO A 234 -9.98 6.02 13.89
CA PRO A 234 -9.85 6.87 12.72
C PRO A 234 -11.16 7.58 12.43
N ASN A 235 -11.07 8.84 11.98
CA ASN A 235 -12.20 9.46 11.29
C ASN A 235 -12.43 8.76 9.94
N ASP A 236 -13.52 9.07 9.25
CA ASP A 236 -13.88 8.47 7.97
C ASP A 236 -12.83 8.70 6.87
N ALA A 237 -12.20 9.88 6.84
CA ALA A 237 -11.10 10.18 5.90
C ALA A 237 -9.87 9.30 6.14
N GLN A 238 -9.43 9.20 7.40
CA GLN A 238 -8.33 8.33 7.82
C GLN A 238 -8.66 6.86 7.54
N ALA A 239 -9.89 6.43 7.82
CA ALA A 239 -10.34 5.07 7.55
C ALA A 239 -10.30 4.74 6.04
N SER A 240 -10.67 5.69 5.18
CA SER A 240 -10.53 5.57 3.72
C SER A 240 -9.07 5.40 3.30
N GLY A 241 -8.17 6.26 3.80
CA GLY A 241 -6.73 6.16 3.55
C GLY A 241 -6.12 4.82 3.99
N ILE A 242 -6.47 4.35 5.19
CA ILE A 242 -6.02 3.05 5.72
C ILE A 242 -6.53 1.88 4.85
N THR A 243 -7.79 1.95 4.42
CA THR A 243 -8.40 0.89 3.58
C THR A 243 -7.69 0.78 2.25
N THR A 244 -7.41 1.93 1.63
CA THR A 244 -6.67 2.03 0.38
C THR A 244 -5.25 1.50 0.52
N ALA A 245 -4.53 1.89 1.57
CA ALA A 245 -3.19 1.39 1.85
C ALA A 245 -3.14 -0.13 1.97
N LYS A 246 -4.09 -0.75 2.69
CA LYS A 246 -4.16 -2.22 2.83
C LYS A 246 -4.44 -2.94 1.52
N ASN A 247 -5.31 -2.37 0.68
CA ASN A 247 -5.57 -2.90 -0.66
C ASN A 247 -4.29 -2.87 -1.51
N ASP A 248 -3.56 -1.75 -1.48
CA ASP A 248 -2.31 -1.59 -2.23
C ASP A 248 -1.20 -2.49 -1.69
N GLN A 249 -1.09 -2.66 -0.36
CA GLN A 249 -0.18 -3.62 0.26
C GLN A 249 -0.45 -5.05 -0.23
N THR A 250 -1.72 -5.47 -0.21
CA THR A 250 -2.14 -6.80 -0.69
C THR A 250 -1.76 -6.99 -2.16
N TYR A 251 -1.97 -5.97 -3.00
CA TYR A 251 -1.58 -6.01 -4.41
C TYR A 251 -0.07 -6.18 -4.59
N VAL A 252 0.73 -5.42 -3.84
CA VAL A 252 2.20 -5.52 -3.86
C VAL A 252 2.66 -6.90 -3.39
N ASP A 253 2.16 -7.36 -2.25
CA ASP A 253 2.54 -8.64 -1.64
C ASP A 253 2.24 -9.82 -2.57
N ASP A 254 1.06 -9.85 -3.17
CA ASP A 254 0.69 -10.88 -4.15
C ASP A 254 1.59 -10.82 -5.39
N THR A 255 1.92 -9.62 -5.88
CA THR A 255 2.80 -9.43 -7.05
C THR A 255 4.22 -9.93 -6.77
N VAL A 256 4.81 -9.55 -5.63
CA VAL A 256 6.14 -9.99 -5.18
C VAL A 256 6.17 -11.51 -4.98
N ALA A 257 5.09 -12.08 -4.45
CA ALA A 257 4.93 -13.52 -4.30
C ALA A 257 4.70 -14.27 -5.64
N ASN A 258 4.71 -13.57 -6.78
CA ASN A 258 4.39 -14.10 -8.11
C ASN A 258 3.00 -14.78 -8.17
N GLN A 259 2.06 -14.28 -7.37
CA GLN A 259 0.66 -14.71 -7.36
C GLN A 259 -0.18 -13.80 -8.25
N SER A 260 -1.35 -14.29 -8.67
CA SER A 260 -2.35 -13.40 -9.28
C SER A 260 -2.88 -12.46 -8.20
N PRO A 261 -2.77 -11.12 -8.37
CA PRO A 261 -3.21 -10.20 -7.34
C PRO A 261 -4.70 -10.38 -7.01
N SER A 262 -5.00 -10.55 -5.72
CA SER A 262 -6.35 -10.67 -5.19
C SER A 262 -7.02 -9.30 -4.99
N ALA A 263 -6.21 -8.26 -4.83
CA ALA A 263 -6.61 -6.86 -4.81
C ALA A 263 -6.52 -6.23 -6.21
N THR A 264 -7.34 -5.21 -6.47
CA THR A 264 -7.30 -4.42 -7.70
C THR A 264 -6.82 -3.02 -7.42
N VAL A 265 -5.95 -2.49 -8.27
CA VAL A 265 -5.44 -1.11 -8.19
C VAL A 265 -5.57 -0.41 -9.54
N SER A 266 -5.43 0.92 -9.55
CA SER A 266 -5.42 1.69 -10.79
C SER A 266 -4.21 1.34 -11.68
N SER A 267 -4.31 1.63 -12.98
CA SER A 267 -3.18 1.41 -13.90
C SER A 267 -1.93 2.22 -13.52
N ALA A 268 -2.12 3.44 -12.98
CA ALA A 268 -1.02 4.26 -12.48
C ALA A 268 -0.28 3.59 -11.32
N LYS A 269 -1.03 3.10 -10.31
CA LYS A 269 -0.47 2.32 -9.19
C LYS A 269 0.26 1.08 -9.65
N SER A 270 -0.35 0.29 -10.55
CA SER A 270 0.28 -0.92 -11.08
C SER A 270 1.63 -0.62 -11.76
N THR A 271 1.74 0.53 -12.46
CA THR A 271 2.98 0.96 -13.12
C THR A 271 4.06 1.30 -12.10
N VAL A 272 3.70 2.00 -11.02
CA VAL A 272 4.64 2.31 -9.92
C VAL A 272 5.17 1.02 -9.29
N VAL A 273 4.28 0.08 -8.96
CA VAL A 273 4.65 -1.21 -8.36
C VAL A 273 5.61 -1.99 -9.26
N SER A 274 5.26 -2.19 -10.54
CA SER A 274 6.13 -2.93 -11.47
C SER A 274 7.49 -2.26 -11.67
N ALA A 275 7.53 -0.93 -11.72
CA ALA A 275 8.80 -0.19 -11.84
C ALA A 275 9.70 -0.39 -10.63
N GLN A 276 9.15 -0.35 -9.42
CA GLN A 276 9.95 -0.50 -8.19
C GLN A 276 10.39 -1.94 -7.92
N ILE A 277 9.57 -2.94 -8.27
CA ILE A 277 10.00 -4.35 -8.26
C ILE A 277 11.21 -4.55 -9.20
N THR A 278 11.13 -4.01 -10.42
CA THR A 278 12.25 -4.09 -11.38
C THR A 278 13.50 -3.38 -10.85
N ALA A 279 13.33 -2.23 -10.18
CA ALA A 279 14.43 -1.48 -9.59
C ALA A 279 15.11 -2.25 -8.45
N ALA A 280 14.32 -2.87 -7.56
CA ALA A 280 14.81 -3.74 -6.49
C ALA A 280 15.59 -4.94 -7.03
N GLN A 281 15.05 -5.67 -8.01
CA GLN A 281 15.72 -6.80 -8.66
C GLN A 281 17.07 -6.40 -9.27
N LYS A 282 17.13 -5.23 -9.92
CA LYS A 282 18.37 -4.68 -10.48
C LYS A 282 19.38 -4.32 -9.39
N ALA A 283 18.93 -3.68 -8.30
CA ALA A 283 19.79 -3.33 -7.17
C ALA A 283 20.37 -4.58 -6.50
N PHE A 284 19.52 -5.59 -6.26
CA PHE A 284 19.92 -6.88 -5.71
C PHE A 284 20.94 -7.61 -6.59
N THR A 285 20.72 -7.64 -7.91
CA THR A 285 21.66 -8.28 -8.86
C THR A 285 23.03 -7.59 -8.86
N ALA A 286 23.07 -6.27 -8.63
CA ALA A 286 24.33 -5.53 -8.51
C ALA A 286 25.01 -5.77 -7.16
N ASN A 287 24.25 -5.88 -6.08
CA ASN A 287 24.72 -6.23 -4.76
C ASN A 287 23.58 -6.85 -3.91
N PRO A 288 23.67 -8.14 -3.54
CA PRO A 288 22.67 -8.78 -2.68
C PRO A 288 22.47 -8.09 -1.33
N ASP A 289 23.49 -7.39 -0.83
CA ASP A 289 23.45 -6.64 0.43
C ASP A 289 23.08 -5.16 0.24
N ALA A 290 22.55 -4.78 -0.94
CA ALA A 290 22.04 -3.43 -1.17
C ALA A 290 20.93 -3.08 -0.16
N SER A 291 20.79 -1.79 0.14
CA SER A 291 19.72 -1.33 1.02
C SER A 291 18.34 -1.62 0.42
N ASP A 292 17.44 -2.06 1.29
CA ASP A 292 16.00 -2.23 1.07
C ASP A 292 15.21 -0.91 1.11
N SER A 293 15.89 0.20 1.41
CA SER A 293 15.26 1.50 1.61
C SER A 293 15.36 2.35 0.36
N LEU A 294 14.19 2.76 -0.16
CA LEU A 294 14.07 3.79 -1.19
C LEU A 294 13.78 5.13 -0.51
N ASN A 295 14.48 6.19 -0.92
CA ASN A 295 14.24 7.56 -0.43
C ASN A 295 13.23 8.31 -1.33
N SER A 296 12.16 7.64 -1.76
CA SER A 296 11.12 8.26 -2.59
C SER A 296 10.15 9.07 -1.72
N THR A 297 9.54 10.10 -2.29
CA THR A 297 8.40 10.79 -1.68
C THR A 297 7.08 10.05 -1.89
N ASP A 298 7.06 9.00 -2.72
CA ASP A 298 5.90 8.13 -2.95
C ASP A 298 5.95 6.93 -1.96
N PRO A 299 5.03 6.86 -0.98
CA PRO A 299 4.96 5.77 -0.02
C PRO A 299 4.75 4.39 -0.65
N LEU A 300 3.95 4.29 -1.72
CA LEU A 300 3.73 3.02 -2.44
C LEU A 300 5.00 2.55 -3.13
N ALA A 301 5.76 3.49 -3.73
CA ALA A 301 7.03 3.17 -4.34
C ALA A 301 8.04 2.62 -3.31
N ASN A 302 8.13 3.26 -2.14
CA ASN A 302 9.00 2.80 -1.06
C ASN A 302 8.62 1.41 -0.56
N TYR A 303 7.33 1.16 -0.36
CA TYR A 303 6.83 -0.14 0.09
C TYR A 303 7.12 -1.25 -0.93
N ALA A 304 6.79 -1.02 -2.20
CA ALA A 304 7.03 -2.02 -3.26
C ALA A 304 8.52 -2.38 -3.43
N TYR A 305 9.40 -1.38 -3.40
CA TYR A 305 10.85 -1.63 -3.46
C TYR A 305 11.32 -2.44 -2.25
N LYS A 306 10.91 -2.04 -1.04
CA LYS A 306 11.29 -2.71 0.20
C LYS A 306 10.83 -4.17 0.22
N THR A 307 9.55 -4.42 -0.08
CA THR A 307 8.98 -5.77 -0.03
C THR A 307 9.70 -6.73 -0.99
N GLU A 308 10.03 -6.28 -2.21
CA GLU A 308 10.79 -7.10 -3.16
C GLU A 308 12.25 -7.33 -2.69
N MET A 309 12.94 -6.30 -2.21
CA MET A 309 14.30 -6.44 -1.68
C MET A 309 14.36 -7.41 -0.50
N ASP A 310 13.44 -7.29 0.46
CA ASP A 310 13.34 -8.19 1.61
C ASP A 310 13.10 -9.64 1.17
N ALA A 311 12.26 -9.86 0.15
CA ALA A 311 11.98 -11.18 -0.40
C ALA A 311 13.22 -11.80 -1.07
N LEU A 312 13.94 -11.04 -1.90
CA LEU A 312 15.16 -11.47 -2.58
C LEU A 312 16.28 -11.76 -1.57
N GLN A 313 16.49 -10.89 -0.58
CA GLN A 313 17.49 -11.08 0.46
C GLN A 313 17.21 -12.30 1.33
N LYS A 314 15.93 -12.56 1.64
CA LYS A 314 15.54 -13.78 2.34
C LYS A 314 15.85 -15.04 1.53
N GLN A 315 15.55 -15.04 0.23
CA GLN A 315 15.87 -16.15 -0.67
C GLN A 315 17.39 -16.37 -0.77
N TYR A 316 18.15 -15.29 -0.93
CA TYR A 316 19.62 -15.31 -0.92
C TYR A 316 20.18 -15.93 0.36
N GLN A 317 19.63 -15.57 1.51
CA GLN A 317 20.02 -16.13 2.81
C GLN A 317 19.68 -17.62 2.94
N SER A 318 18.60 -18.11 2.31
CA SER A 318 18.31 -19.55 2.24
C SER A 318 19.42 -20.30 1.50
N GLY A 319 19.91 -19.76 0.39
CA GLY A 319 21.00 -20.36 -0.38
C GLY A 319 22.32 -20.48 0.40
N ILE A 320 22.65 -19.43 1.17
CA ILE A 320 23.78 -19.46 2.11
C ILE A 320 23.57 -20.54 3.18
N THR A 321 22.33 -20.70 3.65
CA THR A 321 22.00 -21.70 4.67
C THR A 321 22.17 -23.12 4.14
N ASP A 322 21.70 -23.40 2.92
CA ASP A 322 21.90 -24.69 2.26
C ASP A 322 23.39 -25.01 2.10
N ALA A 323 24.18 -24.01 1.67
CA ALA A 323 25.62 -24.18 1.49
C ALA A 323 26.33 -24.50 2.83
N LYS A 324 25.98 -23.80 3.91
CA LYS A 324 26.49 -24.08 5.27
C LYS A 324 26.07 -25.46 5.79
N ALA A 325 24.91 -25.96 5.36
CA ALA A 325 24.43 -27.30 5.68
C ALA A 325 25.11 -28.39 4.83
N GLY A 326 26.04 -28.04 3.93
CA GLY A 326 26.70 -28.98 3.03
C GLY A 326 25.77 -29.51 1.94
N THR A 327 24.74 -28.75 1.57
CA THR A 327 23.74 -29.10 0.55
C THR A 327 23.68 -28.05 -0.56
N SER A 328 23.09 -28.41 -1.68
CA SER A 328 22.82 -27.48 -2.79
C SER A 328 21.37 -27.01 -2.74
N PRO A 329 21.09 -25.76 -3.17
CA PRO A 329 19.73 -25.35 -3.49
C PRO A 329 19.07 -26.31 -4.47
N ALA A 330 17.76 -26.49 -4.34
CA ALA A 330 16.99 -27.31 -5.28
C ALA A 330 17.09 -26.75 -6.71
N THR A 331 16.90 -27.59 -7.74
CA THR A 331 16.91 -27.14 -9.14
C THR A 331 15.80 -26.10 -9.42
N THR A 332 14.69 -26.20 -8.69
CA THR A 332 13.56 -25.26 -8.71
C THR A 332 13.74 -24.04 -7.82
N ALA A 333 14.88 -23.92 -7.12
CA ALA A 333 15.18 -22.75 -6.29
C ALA A 333 15.24 -21.47 -7.12
N SER A 334 14.96 -20.35 -6.44
CA SER A 334 15.06 -19.01 -7.03
C SER A 334 16.50 -18.68 -7.44
N ASP A 335 16.65 -17.71 -8.34
CA ASP A 335 17.98 -17.24 -8.75
C ASP A 335 18.72 -16.56 -7.59
N ALA A 336 18.01 -15.85 -6.71
CA ALA A 336 18.59 -15.26 -5.50
C ALA A 336 19.16 -16.33 -4.56
N GLU A 337 18.45 -17.43 -4.33
CA GLU A 337 18.91 -18.56 -3.52
C GLU A 337 20.13 -19.25 -4.14
N LYS A 338 20.11 -19.48 -5.46
CA LYS A 338 21.28 -20.02 -6.18
C LYS A 338 22.48 -19.07 -6.10
N GLN A 339 22.26 -17.75 -6.19
CA GLN A 339 23.31 -16.75 -6.04
C GLN A 339 23.91 -16.78 -4.62
N GLY A 340 23.11 -16.94 -3.58
CA GLY A 340 23.59 -17.07 -2.19
C GLY A 340 24.53 -18.25 -1.99
N ALA A 341 24.17 -19.42 -2.54
CA ALA A 341 25.05 -20.59 -2.52
C ALA A 341 26.32 -20.38 -3.37
N SER A 342 26.20 -19.75 -4.54
CA SER A 342 27.33 -19.44 -5.41
C SER A 342 28.33 -18.48 -4.75
N ASP A 343 27.85 -17.41 -4.12
CA ASP A 343 28.69 -16.45 -3.41
C ASP A 343 29.41 -17.09 -2.21
N TYR A 344 28.71 -17.97 -1.48
CA TYR A 344 29.33 -18.79 -0.45
C TYR A 344 30.48 -19.65 -1.01
N THR A 345 30.25 -20.37 -2.11
CA THR A 345 31.30 -21.15 -2.79
C THR A 345 32.48 -20.29 -3.17
N ALA A 346 32.24 -19.10 -3.75
CA ALA A 346 33.30 -18.18 -4.15
C ALA A 346 34.12 -17.68 -2.95
N GLY A 347 33.46 -17.32 -1.84
CA GLY A 347 34.12 -16.89 -0.60
C GLY A 347 34.97 -17.99 0.04
N LEU A 348 34.42 -19.20 0.14
CA LEU A 348 35.15 -20.36 0.64
C LEU A 348 36.35 -20.68 -0.26
N ASN A 349 36.17 -20.70 -1.58
CA ASN A 349 37.24 -20.94 -2.54
C ASN A 349 38.34 -19.87 -2.44
N ALA A 350 37.98 -18.60 -2.28
CA ALA A 350 38.97 -17.53 -2.08
C ALA A 350 39.77 -17.78 -0.79
N ALA A 351 39.10 -18.04 0.34
CA ALA A 351 39.75 -18.31 1.62
C ALA A 351 40.68 -19.52 1.58
N VAL A 352 40.25 -20.62 0.95
CA VAL A 352 41.04 -21.84 0.74
C VAL A 352 42.31 -21.57 -0.06
N ASN A 353 42.23 -20.67 -1.03
CA ASN A 353 43.36 -20.28 -1.88
C ASN A 353 44.14 -19.06 -1.34
N GLY A 354 43.84 -18.58 -0.13
CA GLY A 354 44.49 -17.40 0.46
C GLY A 354 44.24 -16.10 -0.31
N GLN A 355 43.15 -16.02 -1.07
CA GLN A 355 42.73 -14.86 -1.84
C GLN A 355 41.79 -13.98 -1.01
N THR A 356 41.81 -12.67 -1.27
CA THR A 356 40.87 -11.70 -0.68
C THR A 356 39.86 -11.26 -1.73
N ILE A 357 38.58 -11.16 -1.33
CA ILE A 357 37.53 -10.59 -2.16
C ILE A 357 37.35 -9.12 -1.76
N ASP A 358 37.47 -8.21 -2.73
CA ASP A 358 37.19 -6.79 -2.50
C ASP A 358 35.67 -6.58 -2.40
N ASN A 359 35.23 -5.96 -1.30
CA ASN A 359 33.81 -5.73 -0.99
C ASN A 359 32.97 -7.02 -1.01
N PRO A 360 33.27 -7.99 -0.12
CA PRO A 360 32.60 -9.28 -0.12
C PRO A 360 31.11 -9.11 0.22
N THR A 361 30.26 -9.87 -0.47
CA THR A 361 28.86 -10.02 -0.09
C THR A 361 28.73 -10.83 1.20
N SER A 362 27.57 -10.81 1.84
CA SER A 362 27.28 -11.64 3.02
C SER A 362 27.42 -13.14 2.72
N GLY A 363 27.14 -13.57 1.49
CA GLY A 363 27.43 -14.93 1.02
C GLY A 363 28.93 -15.21 0.96
N ASN A 364 29.72 -14.33 0.34
CA ASN A 364 31.19 -14.48 0.32
C ASN A 364 31.75 -14.56 1.74
N LYS A 365 31.30 -13.68 2.62
CA LYS A 365 31.78 -13.64 4.01
C LYS A 365 31.45 -14.93 4.76
N ALA A 366 30.23 -15.44 4.57
CA ALA A 366 29.83 -16.72 5.14
C ALA A 366 30.69 -17.89 4.66
N GLY A 367 31.14 -17.87 3.40
CA GLY A 367 32.08 -18.86 2.85
C GLY A 367 33.48 -18.72 3.44
N GLU A 368 34.01 -17.50 3.55
CA GLU A 368 35.29 -17.23 4.20
C GLU A 368 35.31 -17.72 5.65
N ASP A 369 34.24 -17.46 6.40
CA ASP A 369 34.13 -17.85 7.81
C ASP A 369 34.08 -19.38 8.01
N ALA A 370 33.73 -20.14 6.96
CA ALA A 370 33.68 -21.60 6.99
C ALA A 370 35.05 -22.28 6.82
N ILE A 371 36.13 -21.51 6.59
CA ILE A 371 37.47 -22.05 6.28
C ILE A 371 38.03 -22.99 7.35
N ASN A 372 37.73 -22.75 8.63
CA ASN A 372 38.26 -23.59 9.71
C ASN A 372 37.65 -24.98 9.70
N SER A 373 36.32 -25.08 9.53
CA SER A 373 35.60 -26.35 9.39
C SER A 373 36.02 -27.08 8.11
N PHE A 374 36.18 -26.34 7.01
CA PHE A 374 36.70 -26.88 5.76
C PHE A 374 38.09 -27.49 5.93
N ASN A 375 39.04 -26.72 6.49
CA ASN A 375 40.43 -27.18 6.68
C ASN A 375 40.50 -28.39 7.60
N LYS A 376 39.63 -28.47 8.62
CA LYS A 376 39.56 -29.64 9.48
C LYS A 376 39.15 -30.89 8.70
N GLY A 377 38.08 -30.82 7.92
CA GLY A 377 37.60 -31.95 7.12
C GLY A 377 38.57 -32.34 6.02
N TYR A 378 39.18 -31.35 5.36
CA TYR A 378 40.24 -31.58 4.37
C TYR A 378 41.44 -32.31 4.98
N GLN A 379 41.92 -31.86 6.16
CA GLN A 379 43.02 -32.53 6.86
C GLN A 379 42.63 -33.96 7.31
N ASP A 380 41.39 -34.17 7.73
CA ASP A 380 40.90 -35.51 8.08
C ASP A 380 40.90 -36.43 6.86
N ALA A 381 40.58 -35.93 5.65
CA ALA A 381 40.73 -36.69 4.42
C ALA A 381 42.19 -37.06 4.15
N VAL A 382 43.12 -36.11 4.28
CA VAL A 382 44.58 -36.36 4.13
C VAL A 382 45.09 -37.40 5.13
N ASP A 383 44.59 -37.35 6.36
CA ASP A 383 44.92 -38.29 7.44
C ASP A 383 44.22 -39.67 7.28
N GLY A 384 43.30 -39.81 6.33
CA GLY A 384 42.48 -41.01 6.15
C GLY A 384 41.47 -41.27 7.28
N LYS A 385 41.05 -40.21 7.98
CA LYS A 385 40.02 -40.26 9.02
C LYS A 385 38.63 -40.11 8.40
N ASP A 386 37.65 -40.82 8.97
CA ASP A 386 36.25 -40.75 8.56
C ASP A 386 35.48 -39.73 9.41
N ASP A 387 34.84 -38.77 8.75
CA ASP A 387 33.97 -37.74 9.35
C ASP A 387 32.47 -37.98 9.10
N SER A 388 32.09 -39.19 8.69
CA SER A 388 30.69 -39.54 8.42
C SER A 388 29.74 -39.25 9.60
N SER A 389 30.27 -39.27 10.84
CA SER A 389 29.55 -38.95 12.09
C SER A 389 29.78 -37.53 12.63
N SER A 390 30.51 -36.65 11.92
CA SER A 390 30.70 -35.26 12.36
C SER A 390 29.36 -34.52 12.38
N ALA A 391 29.17 -33.69 13.41
CA ALA A 391 28.03 -32.79 13.52
C ALA A 391 28.22 -31.49 12.72
N ASP A 392 29.44 -31.22 12.25
CA ASP A 392 29.75 -30.07 11.39
C ASP A 392 29.57 -30.47 9.91
N PRO A 393 28.55 -29.93 9.22
CA PRO A 393 28.26 -30.33 7.84
C PRO A 393 29.36 -29.91 6.85
N VAL A 394 30.06 -28.80 7.12
CA VAL A 394 31.15 -28.32 6.26
C VAL A 394 32.34 -29.27 6.38
N GLN A 395 32.71 -29.64 7.61
CA GLN A 395 33.79 -30.61 7.84
C GLN A 395 33.49 -31.94 7.12
N LYS A 396 32.28 -32.48 7.32
CA LYS A 396 31.83 -33.73 6.71
C LYS A 396 31.86 -33.68 5.17
N ALA A 397 31.32 -32.62 4.58
CA ALA A 397 31.29 -32.47 3.12
C ALA A 397 32.69 -32.31 2.54
N ALA A 398 33.56 -31.53 3.19
CA ALA A 398 34.94 -31.34 2.75
C ALA A 398 35.75 -32.65 2.80
N GLN A 399 35.63 -33.40 3.90
CA GLN A 399 36.31 -34.68 4.08
C GLN A 399 35.90 -35.70 3.00
N ALA A 400 34.59 -35.84 2.76
CA ALA A 400 34.09 -36.82 1.81
C ALA A 400 34.53 -36.52 0.38
N ALA A 401 34.42 -35.26 -0.06
CA ALA A 401 34.76 -34.84 -1.41
C ALA A 401 36.28 -34.84 -1.67
N ALA A 402 37.09 -34.44 -0.68
CA ALA A 402 38.54 -34.54 -0.79
C ALA A 402 38.98 -36.01 -0.90
N THR A 403 38.41 -36.90 -0.08
CA THR A 403 38.67 -38.35 -0.15
C THR A 403 38.30 -38.93 -1.52
N GLU A 404 37.17 -38.50 -2.09
CA GLU A 404 36.77 -38.90 -3.44
C GLU A 404 37.80 -38.45 -4.50
N ALA A 405 38.20 -37.18 -4.49
CA ALA A 405 39.18 -36.64 -5.44
C ALA A 405 40.54 -37.34 -5.38
N PHE A 406 41.07 -37.58 -4.17
CA PHE A 406 42.33 -38.32 -4.00
C PHE A 406 42.26 -39.73 -4.60
N ASN A 407 41.13 -40.42 -4.43
CA ASN A 407 40.91 -41.73 -5.02
C ASN A 407 40.73 -41.67 -6.54
N ASP A 408 40.03 -40.65 -7.05
CA ASP A 408 39.81 -40.47 -8.48
C ASP A 408 41.11 -40.20 -9.24
N VAL A 409 42.01 -39.36 -8.70
CA VAL A 409 43.33 -39.14 -9.30
C VAL A 409 44.14 -40.43 -9.30
N LYS A 410 44.17 -41.17 -8.17
CA LYS A 410 44.84 -42.47 -8.08
C LYS A 410 44.35 -43.47 -9.13
N ASN A 411 43.05 -43.46 -9.43
CA ASN A 411 42.42 -44.42 -10.34
C ASN A 411 42.28 -43.88 -11.78
N ASN A 412 42.72 -42.65 -12.05
CA ASN A 412 42.52 -41.94 -13.31
C ASN A 412 41.03 -41.86 -13.72
N THR A 413 40.17 -41.53 -12.75
CA THR A 413 38.70 -41.38 -12.88
C THR A 413 38.21 -40.00 -12.44
N VAL A 414 39.04 -38.97 -12.59
CA VAL A 414 38.71 -37.58 -12.20
C VAL A 414 37.42 -37.09 -12.86
N LYS A 415 36.60 -36.38 -12.06
CA LYS A 415 35.35 -35.78 -12.52
C LYS A 415 35.64 -34.67 -13.52
N THR A 416 34.74 -34.55 -14.49
CA THR A 416 34.72 -33.41 -15.40
C THR A 416 34.28 -32.13 -14.67
N SER A 417 34.59 -30.98 -15.24
CA SER A 417 34.17 -29.69 -14.68
C SER A 417 32.65 -29.56 -14.53
N ASP A 418 31.86 -30.21 -15.38
CA ASP A 418 30.40 -30.17 -15.28
C ASP A 418 29.87 -31.08 -14.18
N GLU A 419 30.50 -32.24 -13.94
CA GLU A 419 30.19 -33.09 -12.79
C GLU A 419 30.51 -32.37 -11.47
N ILE A 420 31.65 -31.69 -11.40
CA ILE A 420 32.06 -30.94 -10.20
C ILE A 420 31.05 -29.81 -9.88
N LYS A 421 30.52 -29.11 -10.89
CA LYS A 421 29.50 -28.05 -10.69
C LYS A 421 28.18 -28.56 -10.13
N THR A 422 27.90 -29.85 -10.18
CA THR A 422 26.70 -30.44 -9.58
C THR A 422 26.87 -30.80 -8.11
N MET A 423 28.11 -30.75 -7.60
CA MET A 423 28.41 -30.98 -6.19
C MET A 423 27.87 -29.84 -5.33
N ASN A 424 27.69 -30.10 -4.03
CA ASN A 424 27.36 -29.02 -3.10
C ASN A 424 28.53 -28.02 -2.99
N PRO A 425 28.25 -26.76 -2.60
CA PRO A 425 29.24 -25.69 -2.48
C PRO A 425 30.56 -26.09 -1.82
N VAL A 426 30.50 -26.78 -0.67
CA VAL A 426 31.69 -27.19 0.09
C VAL A 426 32.44 -28.30 -0.64
N ALA A 427 31.70 -29.31 -1.12
CA ALA A 427 32.25 -30.46 -1.81
C ALA A 427 32.95 -30.06 -3.12
N GLN A 428 32.41 -29.08 -3.85
CA GLN A 428 33.05 -28.52 -5.04
C GLN A 428 34.46 -27.99 -4.73
N VAL A 429 34.59 -27.15 -3.71
CA VAL A 429 35.89 -26.54 -3.33
C VAL A 429 36.87 -27.61 -2.85
N ALA A 430 36.40 -28.57 -2.04
CA ALA A 430 37.23 -29.64 -1.50
C ALA A 430 37.73 -30.60 -2.60
N TYR A 431 36.85 -31.00 -3.52
CA TYR A 431 37.22 -31.86 -4.64
C TYR A 431 38.27 -31.18 -5.53
N GLN A 432 38.04 -29.92 -5.92
CA GLN A 432 38.97 -29.18 -6.79
C GLN A 432 40.35 -29.02 -6.16
N LYS A 433 40.40 -28.69 -4.86
CA LYS A 433 41.67 -28.58 -4.13
C LYS A 433 42.42 -29.93 -4.07
N ALA A 434 41.73 -30.99 -3.66
CA ALA A 434 42.33 -32.32 -3.54
C ALA A 434 42.75 -32.88 -4.89
N GLU A 435 41.96 -32.68 -5.95
CA GLU A 435 42.32 -33.07 -7.31
C GLU A 435 43.63 -32.39 -7.74
N GLN A 436 43.75 -31.07 -7.54
CA GLN A 436 44.94 -30.31 -7.91
C GLN A 436 46.18 -30.79 -7.15
N GLU A 437 46.08 -31.00 -5.83
CA GLU A 437 47.19 -31.47 -5.01
C GLU A 437 47.60 -32.90 -5.36
N ALA A 438 46.63 -33.80 -5.53
CA ALA A 438 46.88 -35.19 -5.90
C ALA A 438 47.50 -35.34 -7.29
N GLN A 439 47.06 -34.53 -8.26
CA GLN A 439 47.67 -34.49 -9.60
C GLN A 439 49.13 -33.99 -9.53
N ALA A 440 49.41 -32.99 -8.70
CA ALA A 440 50.77 -32.50 -8.48
C ALA A 440 51.66 -33.58 -7.85
N ASP A 441 51.14 -34.36 -6.90
CA ASP A 441 51.88 -35.45 -6.28
C ASP A 441 52.09 -36.64 -7.21
N ALA A 442 51.08 -37.03 -8.00
CA ALA A 442 51.24 -38.03 -9.05
C ALA A 442 52.34 -37.63 -10.05
N ALA A 443 52.37 -36.35 -10.47
CA ALA A 443 53.43 -35.83 -11.34
C ALA A 443 54.82 -35.89 -10.69
N LYS A 444 54.96 -35.57 -9.39
CA LYS A 444 56.22 -35.74 -8.65
C LYS A 444 56.66 -37.21 -8.62
N GLY A 445 55.72 -38.13 -8.42
CA GLY A 445 55.98 -39.57 -8.44
C GLY A 445 56.44 -40.09 -9.80
N ALA A 446 55.78 -39.64 -10.87
CA ALA A 446 56.19 -39.94 -12.24
C ALA A 446 57.61 -39.43 -12.52
N GLN A 447 57.92 -38.20 -12.06
CA GLN A 447 59.26 -37.63 -12.18
C GLN A 447 60.31 -38.40 -11.37
N ALA A 448 59.95 -38.88 -10.17
CA ALA A 448 60.83 -39.70 -9.36
C ALA A 448 61.22 -41.00 -10.09
N TYR A 449 60.27 -41.64 -10.79
CA TYR A 449 60.57 -42.83 -11.58
C TYR A 449 61.57 -42.55 -12.70
N VAL A 450 61.30 -41.55 -13.56
CA VAL A 450 62.16 -41.26 -14.72
C VAL A 450 63.55 -40.74 -14.31
N ASN A 451 63.68 -40.19 -13.10
CA ASN A 451 64.97 -39.77 -12.53
C ASN A 451 65.71 -40.90 -11.80
N GLY A 452 65.19 -42.13 -11.80
CA GLY A 452 65.80 -43.28 -11.11
C GLY A 452 65.67 -43.23 -9.58
N GLY A 453 64.73 -42.45 -9.05
CA GLY A 453 64.39 -42.38 -7.64
C GLY A 453 63.65 -43.62 -7.14
N SER A 454 63.53 -43.76 -5.82
CA SER A 454 62.72 -44.81 -5.19
C SER A 454 61.22 -44.51 -5.31
N ARG A 455 60.41 -45.56 -5.39
CA ARG A 455 58.95 -45.44 -5.31
C ARG A 455 58.54 -44.70 -4.01
N PRO A 456 57.68 -43.68 -4.10
CA PRO A 456 57.14 -43.00 -2.91
C PRO A 456 56.45 -43.97 -1.93
N ASP A 457 56.50 -43.64 -0.64
CA ASP A 457 55.72 -44.32 0.41
C ASP A 457 54.23 -44.06 0.18
N ASP A 458 53.39 -45.10 0.29
CA ASP A 458 51.95 -45.03 0.07
C ASP A 458 51.14 -45.19 1.38
N SER A 459 51.80 -44.99 2.53
CA SER A 459 51.15 -44.99 3.84
C SER A 459 50.24 -43.77 4.07
N THR A 460 50.51 -42.64 3.43
CA THR A 460 49.70 -41.40 3.49
C THR A 460 48.88 -41.22 2.21
N VAL A 461 47.87 -40.35 2.24
CA VAL A 461 47.06 -40.06 1.06
C VAL A 461 47.88 -39.41 -0.06
N ASP A 462 48.69 -38.40 0.24
CA ASP A 462 49.63 -37.77 -0.70
C ASP A 462 50.63 -38.80 -1.27
N GLY A 463 51.12 -39.68 -0.37
CA GLY A 463 52.00 -40.77 -0.72
C GLY A 463 51.39 -41.75 -1.73
N LYS A 464 50.09 -42.07 -1.58
CA LYS A 464 49.36 -42.92 -2.52
C LYS A 464 49.25 -42.29 -3.91
N ALA A 465 49.00 -40.98 -4.00
CA ALA A 465 48.93 -40.29 -5.30
C ALA A 465 50.30 -40.29 -5.99
N ALA A 466 51.37 -39.96 -5.26
CA ALA A 466 52.73 -40.01 -5.78
C ALA A 466 53.14 -41.44 -6.19
N ALA A 467 52.82 -42.44 -5.38
CA ALA A 467 53.09 -43.83 -5.70
C ALA A 467 52.34 -44.30 -6.96
N ALA A 468 51.06 -43.90 -7.13
CA ALA A 468 50.29 -44.19 -8.33
C ALA A 468 50.92 -43.56 -9.58
N GLY A 469 51.35 -42.29 -9.51
CA GLY A 469 52.04 -41.63 -10.61
C GLY A 469 53.38 -42.29 -10.96
N TYR A 470 54.15 -42.74 -9.96
CA TYR A 470 55.36 -43.53 -10.15
C TYR A 470 55.06 -44.85 -10.88
N ASP A 471 54.04 -45.58 -10.44
CA ASP A 471 53.66 -46.87 -11.02
C ASP A 471 53.12 -46.72 -12.45
N ALA A 472 52.36 -45.64 -12.72
CA ALA A 472 51.89 -45.29 -14.06
C ALA A 472 53.07 -44.96 -15.00
N ALA A 473 54.03 -44.14 -14.56
CA ALA A 473 55.23 -43.83 -15.32
C ALA A 473 56.07 -45.08 -15.59
N LYS A 474 56.20 -45.98 -14.62
CA LYS A 474 56.88 -47.27 -14.81
C LYS A 474 56.23 -48.12 -15.89
N SER A 475 54.90 -48.20 -15.89
CA SER A 475 54.15 -48.92 -16.93
C SER A 475 54.38 -48.27 -18.31
N GLY A 476 54.28 -46.94 -18.37
CA GLY A 476 54.51 -46.18 -19.60
C GLY A 476 55.91 -46.41 -20.16
N TYR A 477 56.94 -46.27 -19.33
CA TYR A 477 58.33 -46.49 -19.73
C TYR A 477 58.55 -47.89 -20.30
N THR A 478 57.96 -48.91 -19.69
CA THR A 478 58.05 -50.30 -20.19
C THR A 478 57.43 -50.43 -21.59
N ASP A 479 56.28 -49.81 -21.83
CA ASP A 479 55.63 -49.81 -23.14
C ASP A 479 56.43 -48.99 -24.18
N GLY A 480 56.95 -47.83 -23.79
CA GLY A 480 57.76 -46.97 -24.65
C GLY A 480 59.08 -47.63 -25.05
N GLN A 481 59.79 -48.23 -24.09
CA GLN A 481 61.04 -48.96 -24.32
C GLN A 481 60.83 -50.19 -25.22
N SER A 482 59.67 -50.85 -25.10
CA SER A 482 59.33 -52.00 -25.94
C SER A 482 58.73 -51.63 -27.31
N GLY A 483 58.65 -50.34 -27.65
CA GLY A 483 58.11 -49.86 -28.92
C GLY A 483 56.61 -50.10 -29.11
N LYS A 484 55.88 -50.35 -28.02
CA LYS A 484 54.42 -50.51 -28.07
C LYS A 484 53.73 -49.17 -28.28
N ALA A 485 52.50 -49.21 -28.79
CA ALA A 485 51.64 -48.03 -28.80
C ALA A 485 51.24 -47.65 -27.36
N ALA A 486 51.15 -46.36 -27.07
CA ALA A 486 50.66 -45.86 -25.79
C ALA A 486 49.24 -46.40 -25.51
N THR A 487 49.02 -46.91 -24.30
CA THR A 487 47.75 -47.55 -23.88
C THR A 487 46.90 -46.68 -22.97
N SER A 488 47.43 -45.55 -22.51
CA SER A 488 46.77 -44.60 -21.62
C SER A 488 47.10 -43.16 -22.02
N THR A 489 46.17 -42.25 -21.76
CA THR A 489 46.35 -40.79 -21.88
C THR A 489 46.66 -40.12 -20.55
N ASP A 490 46.82 -40.91 -19.46
CA ASP A 490 47.27 -40.42 -18.17
C ASP A 490 48.61 -39.65 -18.33
N PRO A 491 48.73 -38.41 -17.80
CA PRO A 491 49.96 -37.63 -17.87
C PRO A 491 51.19 -38.33 -17.28
N SER A 492 51.03 -39.05 -16.16
CA SER A 492 52.10 -39.79 -15.49
C SER A 492 52.57 -40.97 -16.34
N TYR A 493 51.63 -41.73 -16.94
CA TYR A 493 51.96 -42.78 -17.91
C TYR A 493 52.73 -42.22 -19.11
N THR A 494 52.23 -41.13 -19.68
CA THR A 494 52.81 -40.50 -20.87
C THR A 494 54.23 -39.97 -20.59
N THR A 495 54.47 -39.44 -19.40
CA THR A 495 55.81 -39.02 -18.93
C THR A 495 56.80 -40.19 -18.98
N GLY A 496 56.42 -41.34 -18.41
CA GLY A 496 57.25 -42.54 -18.46
C GLY A 496 57.42 -43.10 -19.88
N TYR A 497 56.34 -43.16 -20.66
CA TYR A 497 56.34 -43.65 -22.04
C TYR A 497 57.33 -42.89 -22.92
N ASN A 498 57.31 -41.56 -22.84
CA ASN A 498 58.24 -40.72 -23.60
C ASN A 498 59.69 -40.93 -23.16
N ALA A 499 59.94 -41.08 -21.85
CA ALA A 499 61.27 -41.39 -21.33
C ALA A 499 61.77 -42.76 -21.85
N GLY A 500 60.97 -43.81 -21.75
CA GLY A 500 61.34 -45.15 -22.24
C GLY A 500 61.58 -45.19 -23.75
N LYS A 501 60.77 -44.46 -24.53
CA LYS A 501 60.95 -44.33 -25.98
C LYS A 501 62.22 -43.57 -26.36
N SER A 502 62.68 -42.65 -25.52
CA SER A 502 63.93 -41.91 -25.77
C SER A 502 65.20 -42.74 -25.52
N GLU A 503 65.06 -43.87 -24.82
CA GLU A 503 66.14 -44.80 -24.49
C GLU A 503 66.11 -46.10 -25.32
N ALA A 504 65.07 -46.30 -26.14
CA ALA A 504 64.95 -47.41 -27.11
C ALA A 504 65.62 -47.05 -28.44
#